data_AF-A0A848NZI3-F1
#
_entry.id   AF-A0A848NZI3-F1
#
_cell.length_a   1.000
_cell.length_b   1.000
_cell.length_c   1.000
_cell.angle_alpha   90.00
_cell.angle_beta   90.00
_cell.angle_gamma   90.00
#
_symmetry.space_group_name_H-M   'P 1'
#
loop_
_entity.id
_entity.type
_entity.pdbx_description
1 polymer ?
#
loop_
_entity_poly.entity_id
_entity_poly.type
_entity_poly.pdbx_seq_one_letter_code
_entity_poly.pdbx_strand_id
1 'polypeptide(L)'
;MTASFPDHRPRRMRRDDFSRRMMRESRLTADDLIYPVFILEGTNVRQAVPSMPGVERVSVDVLLGVAEQCVQLGIPVLALFPVIEPSIKTPDGIEATNPEGLIPRAVKALKARFPELGILTDVALDPYTSHGQDGVLDANGYVLNEETVEILTAQALVQAAAGVDIVAPSDMMDGRIGAIRLALEHDDHIYTRIMAYAAKYASAFYGPFRDAVGSGANLGKGNKMTYQMDPANSDEALREVALDIAEGADMVMVKPGMPYLDIVRRVKDEFRFPTYVYQVSGEYAMLKAAAQNGWLDHDKVVLESLLAFKRAGANGILTYFALDAARLLRG
;
A
#
# COMPACT_ATOMS: atom_id res chain seq x y z
N MET A 1 18.85 30.69 -16.07
CA MET A 1 17.75 31.68 -16.18
C MET A 1 18.34 32.98 -16.69
N THR A 2 17.73 33.61 -17.70
CA THR A 2 18.30 34.81 -18.38
C THR A 2 17.63 36.13 -18.00
N ALA A 3 16.50 36.13 -17.28
CA ALA A 3 15.83 37.34 -16.82
C ALA A 3 15.95 37.47 -15.29
N SER A 4 16.34 38.67 -14.81
CA SER A 4 16.46 39.01 -13.39
C SER A 4 15.29 39.89 -12.93
N PHE A 5 15.14 40.09 -11.62
CA PHE A 5 14.27 41.15 -11.11
C PHE A 5 14.76 42.52 -11.60
N PRO A 6 13.89 43.44 -12.05
CA PRO A 6 12.42 43.41 -11.99
C PRO A 6 11.70 42.79 -13.19
N ASP A 7 12.42 42.38 -14.24
CA ASP A 7 11.84 41.87 -15.49
C ASP A 7 11.21 40.49 -15.30
N HIS A 8 11.82 39.65 -14.47
CA HIS A 8 11.25 38.38 -14.02
C HIS A 8 10.60 38.51 -12.64
N ARG A 9 9.26 38.36 -12.56
CA ARG A 9 8.49 38.36 -11.31
C ARG A 9 7.61 37.11 -11.23
N PRO A 10 8.04 36.05 -10.53
CA PRO A 10 7.26 34.81 -10.39
C PRO A 10 5.86 35.05 -9.79
N ARG A 11 5.69 36.10 -8.98
CA ARG A 11 4.39 36.48 -8.40
C ARG A 11 3.32 36.83 -9.44
N ARG A 12 3.67 37.18 -10.69
CA ARG A 12 2.70 37.48 -11.75
C ARG A 12 1.77 36.28 -12.00
N MET A 13 2.34 35.09 -12.18
CA MET A 13 1.56 33.86 -12.36
C MET A 13 0.93 33.32 -11.07
N ARG A 14 1.24 33.95 -9.92
CA ARG A 14 0.61 33.66 -8.62
C ARG A 14 -0.43 34.71 -8.25
N ARG A 15 -0.79 35.67 -9.11
CA ARG A 15 -1.68 36.78 -8.73
C ARG A 15 -3.14 36.34 -8.65
N ASP A 16 -3.58 35.59 -9.65
CA ASP A 16 -4.99 35.27 -9.88
C ASP A 16 -5.20 33.76 -10.00
N ASP A 17 -6.37 33.26 -9.61
CA ASP A 17 -6.69 31.82 -9.68
C ASP A 17 -6.50 31.24 -11.09
N PHE A 18 -7.00 31.93 -12.12
CA PHE A 18 -6.87 31.46 -13.52
C PHE A 18 -5.40 31.26 -13.91
N SER A 19 -4.52 32.18 -13.50
CA SER A 19 -3.09 32.11 -13.81
C SER A 19 -2.41 30.94 -13.08
N ARG A 20 -2.77 30.71 -11.81
CA ARG A 20 -2.28 29.55 -11.04
C ARG A 20 -2.75 28.23 -11.65
N ARG A 21 -4.00 28.16 -12.10
CA ARG A 21 -4.57 26.97 -12.75
C ARG A 21 -3.91 26.67 -14.09
N MET A 22 -3.57 27.68 -14.89
CA MET A 22 -2.87 27.51 -16.16
C MET A 22 -1.44 26.99 -15.97
N MET A 23 -0.70 27.49 -14.98
CA MET A 23 0.70 27.10 -14.77
C MET A 23 0.89 25.86 -13.88
N ARG A 24 -0.19 25.23 -13.40
CA ARG A 24 -0.13 24.14 -12.42
C ARG A 24 0.48 22.89 -13.05
N GLU A 25 1.55 22.38 -12.43
CA GLU A 25 2.33 21.24 -12.94
C GLU A 25 1.74 19.87 -12.57
N SER A 26 0.96 19.79 -11.49
CA SER A 26 0.40 18.51 -11.01
C SER A 26 -1.06 18.67 -10.61
N ARG A 27 -1.84 17.61 -10.86
CA ARG A 27 -3.24 17.50 -10.44
C ARG A 27 -3.43 16.15 -9.78
N LEU A 28 -4.28 16.13 -8.75
CA LEU A 28 -4.76 14.92 -8.11
C LEU A 28 -6.19 14.65 -8.60
N THR A 29 -6.49 13.39 -8.84
CA THR A 29 -7.78 12.88 -9.30
C THR A 29 -8.13 11.59 -8.54
N ALA A 30 -9.37 11.11 -8.65
CA ALA A 30 -9.77 9.85 -8.03
C ALA A 30 -9.01 8.64 -8.63
N ASP A 31 -8.59 8.73 -9.90
CA ASP A 31 -7.81 7.71 -10.61
C ASP A 31 -6.45 7.45 -9.95
N ASP A 32 -5.97 8.38 -9.11
CA ASP A 32 -4.71 8.26 -8.40
C ASP A 32 -4.84 7.49 -7.08
N LEU A 33 -6.06 7.14 -6.64
CA LEU A 33 -6.33 6.66 -5.28
C LEU A 33 -6.49 5.14 -5.24
N ILE A 34 -5.79 4.50 -4.30
CA ILE A 34 -6.00 3.11 -3.92
C ILE A 34 -6.41 3.12 -2.45
N TYR A 35 -7.53 2.46 -2.12
CA TYR A 35 -8.07 2.47 -0.76
C TYR A 35 -7.73 1.20 0.01
N PRO A 36 -6.87 1.27 1.05
CA PRO A 36 -6.59 0.14 1.94
C PRO A 36 -7.77 -0.13 2.89
N VAL A 37 -8.14 -1.41 3.03
CA VAL A 37 -9.21 -1.83 3.95
C VAL A 37 -8.76 -3.04 4.76
N PHE A 38 -9.03 -3.00 6.07
CA PHE A 38 -8.81 -4.13 6.97
C PHE A 38 -10.03 -5.03 7.01
N ILE A 39 -9.85 -6.32 6.73
CA ILE A 39 -10.95 -7.29 6.68
C ILE A 39 -10.79 -8.35 7.76
N LEU A 40 -11.91 -8.81 8.33
CA LEU A 40 -11.94 -9.85 9.37
C LEU A 40 -13.09 -10.84 9.14
N GLU A 41 -13.08 -11.92 9.92
CA GLU A 41 -14.15 -12.92 9.90
C GLU A 41 -15.46 -12.43 10.54
N GLY A 42 -16.54 -13.16 10.24
CA GLY A 42 -17.87 -12.92 10.81
C GLY A 42 -18.83 -12.26 9.82
N THR A 43 -19.96 -11.81 10.36
CA THR A 43 -21.06 -11.22 9.58
C THR A 43 -21.52 -9.95 10.28
N ASN A 44 -21.71 -8.87 9.52
CA ASN A 44 -22.13 -7.56 10.01
C ASN A 44 -21.22 -7.00 11.12
N VAL A 45 -19.91 -7.19 10.98
CA VAL A 45 -18.90 -6.75 11.95
C VAL A 45 -18.23 -5.47 11.48
N ARG A 46 -18.12 -4.51 12.40
CA ARG A 46 -17.28 -3.31 12.29
C ARG A 46 -16.51 -3.13 13.59
N GLN A 47 -15.20 -2.93 13.50
CA GLN A 47 -14.34 -2.67 14.66
C GLN A 47 -13.50 -1.43 14.40
N ALA A 48 -13.64 -0.39 15.23
CA ALA A 48 -12.79 0.79 15.13
C ALA A 48 -11.32 0.42 15.40
N VAL A 49 -10.40 1.11 14.72
CA VAL A 49 -8.96 1.07 15.01
C VAL A 49 -8.60 2.34 15.79
N PRO A 50 -8.38 2.28 17.12
CA PRO A 50 -8.22 3.49 17.93
C PRO A 50 -7.04 4.38 17.51
N SER A 51 -5.92 3.78 17.08
CA SER A 51 -4.75 4.49 16.59
C SER A 51 -4.90 5.05 15.17
N MET A 52 -6.04 4.78 14.50
CA MET A 52 -6.38 5.30 13.17
C MET A 52 -7.84 5.81 13.17
N PRO A 53 -8.11 6.99 13.77
CA PRO A 53 -9.48 7.51 13.89
C PRO A 53 -10.21 7.57 12.54
N GLY A 54 -11.41 6.97 12.46
CA GLY A 54 -12.22 6.88 11.24
C GLY A 54 -11.94 5.65 10.37
N VAL A 55 -10.92 4.86 10.69
CA VAL A 55 -10.64 3.58 10.03
C VAL A 55 -11.22 2.43 10.85
N GLU A 56 -11.83 1.47 10.15
CA GLU A 56 -12.47 0.29 10.73
C GLU A 56 -11.91 -0.99 10.11
N ARG A 57 -11.94 -2.07 10.88
CA ARG A 57 -11.89 -3.45 10.37
C ARG A 57 -13.31 -3.91 10.11
N VAL A 58 -13.55 -4.58 8.99
CA VAL A 58 -14.91 -4.93 8.56
C VAL A 58 -15.00 -6.40 8.14
N SER A 59 -16.15 -7.03 8.36
CA SER A 59 -16.42 -8.34 7.78
C SER A 59 -16.65 -8.24 6.26
N VAL A 60 -16.52 -9.37 5.54
CA VAL A 60 -16.61 -9.40 4.07
C VAL A 60 -17.97 -8.89 3.55
N ASP A 61 -19.07 -9.14 4.26
CA ASP A 61 -20.39 -8.61 3.87
C ASP A 61 -20.46 -7.08 3.99
N VAL A 62 -19.82 -6.51 5.02
CA VAL A 62 -19.73 -5.06 5.22
C VAL A 62 -18.78 -4.41 4.21
N LEU A 63 -17.70 -5.10 3.85
CA LEU A 63 -16.73 -4.69 2.83
C LEU A 63 -17.40 -4.37 1.48
N LEU A 64 -18.45 -5.10 1.11
CA LEU A 64 -19.16 -4.85 -0.15
C LEU A 64 -19.79 -3.44 -0.20
N GLY A 65 -20.28 -2.92 0.93
CA GLY A 65 -20.76 -1.54 1.02
C GLY A 65 -19.64 -0.49 0.96
N VAL A 66 -18.44 -0.86 1.39
CA VAL A 66 -17.24 -0.01 1.24
C VAL A 66 -16.79 0.02 -0.22
N ALA A 67 -16.80 -1.13 -0.89
CA ALA A 67 -16.50 -1.23 -2.32
C ALA A 67 -17.50 -0.45 -3.18
N GLU A 68 -18.79 -0.49 -2.84
CA GLU A 68 -19.81 0.33 -3.51
C GLU A 68 -19.49 1.83 -3.42
N GLN A 69 -19.05 2.32 -2.26
CA GLN A 69 -18.62 3.72 -2.13
C GLN A 69 -17.39 4.04 -2.99
N CYS A 70 -16.43 3.11 -3.07
CA CYS A 70 -15.25 3.29 -3.93
C CYS A 70 -15.66 3.43 -5.40
N VAL A 71 -16.51 2.53 -5.90
CA VAL A 71 -17.06 2.58 -7.26
C VAL A 71 -17.82 3.87 -7.50
N GLN A 72 -18.72 4.25 -6.58
CA GLN A 72 -19.49 5.49 -6.70
C GLN A 72 -18.58 6.72 -6.75
N LEU A 73 -17.48 6.74 -5.98
CA LEU A 73 -16.51 7.83 -5.91
C LEU A 73 -15.45 7.79 -7.03
N GLY A 74 -15.39 6.72 -7.82
CA GLY A 74 -14.42 6.54 -8.90
C GLY A 74 -13.02 6.18 -8.42
N ILE A 75 -12.90 5.58 -7.23
CA ILE A 75 -11.63 5.02 -6.74
C ILE A 75 -11.39 3.70 -7.49
N PRO A 76 -10.29 3.56 -8.25
CA PRO A 76 -10.09 2.43 -9.15
C PRO A 76 -9.73 1.12 -8.44
N VAL A 77 -9.08 1.16 -7.27
CA VAL A 77 -8.53 -0.03 -6.62
C VAL A 77 -8.81 -0.06 -5.11
N LEU A 78 -9.19 -1.24 -4.62
CA LEU A 78 -9.29 -1.58 -3.21
C LEU A 78 -8.13 -2.51 -2.82
N ALA A 79 -7.38 -2.16 -1.78
CA ALA A 79 -6.28 -2.96 -1.25
C ALA A 79 -6.70 -3.69 0.03
N LEU A 80 -6.65 -5.02 0.04
CA LEU A 80 -7.14 -5.84 1.14
C LEU A 80 -6.02 -6.25 2.10
N PHE A 81 -6.24 -6.01 3.39
CA PHE A 81 -5.34 -6.43 4.47
C PHE A 81 -6.11 -7.29 5.48
N PRO A 82 -5.76 -8.58 5.65
CA PRO A 82 -6.49 -9.45 6.54
C PRO A 82 -6.11 -9.22 8.00
N VAL A 83 -7.10 -9.35 8.88
CA VAL A 83 -6.93 -9.44 10.34
C VAL A 83 -7.22 -10.88 10.73
N ILE A 84 -6.16 -11.69 10.79
CA ILE A 84 -6.23 -13.12 11.04
C ILE A 84 -6.41 -13.41 12.53
N GLU A 85 -7.33 -14.32 12.86
CA GLU A 85 -7.57 -14.72 14.25
C GLU A 85 -6.33 -15.35 14.87
N PRO A 86 -5.97 -15.01 16.13
CA PRO A 86 -4.76 -15.55 16.76
C PRO A 86 -4.69 -17.08 16.82
N SER A 87 -5.84 -17.75 16.89
CA SER A 87 -5.97 -19.21 16.98
C SER A 87 -5.49 -19.96 15.74
N ILE A 88 -5.46 -19.31 14.58
CA ILE A 88 -5.06 -19.91 13.30
C ILE A 88 -3.71 -19.37 12.80
N LYS A 89 -3.02 -18.56 13.61
CA LYS A 89 -1.66 -18.11 13.30
C LYS A 89 -0.65 -19.19 13.66
N THR A 90 0.20 -19.55 12.71
CA THR A 90 1.25 -20.57 12.87
C THR A 90 2.64 -19.94 12.68
N PRO A 91 3.74 -20.57 13.13
CA PRO A 91 5.09 -20.02 12.90
C PRO A 91 5.45 -19.86 11.42
N ASP A 92 4.94 -20.72 10.54
CA ASP A 92 5.15 -20.63 9.09
C ASP A 92 4.12 -19.73 8.38
N GLY A 93 3.04 -19.32 9.05
CA GLY A 93 1.97 -18.53 8.46
C GLY A 93 1.17 -19.24 7.37
N ILE A 94 1.09 -20.57 7.39
CA ILE A 94 0.51 -21.40 6.31
C ILE A 94 -0.95 -21.07 5.94
N GLU A 95 -1.72 -20.43 6.84
CA GLU A 95 -3.07 -19.94 6.52
C GLU A 95 -3.07 -18.93 5.36
N ALA A 96 -1.92 -18.31 5.05
CA ALA A 96 -1.72 -17.48 3.86
C ALA A 96 -2.00 -18.23 2.54
N THR A 97 -1.84 -19.55 2.53
CA THR A 97 -2.01 -20.40 1.34
C THR A 97 -3.35 -21.15 1.34
N ASN A 98 -4.30 -20.78 2.21
CA ASN A 98 -5.61 -21.43 2.28
C ASN A 98 -6.56 -20.91 1.17
N PRO A 99 -6.99 -21.73 0.19
CA PRO A 99 -7.90 -21.31 -0.88
C PRO A 99 -9.31 -20.93 -0.41
N GLU A 100 -9.68 -21.36 0.80
CA GLU A 100 -10.94 -21.00 1.47
C GLU A 100 -10.71 -19.98 2.61
N GLY A 101 -9.49 -19.43 2.71
CA GLY A 101 -9.13 -18.40 3.66
C GLY A 101 -9.86 -17.08 3.42
N LEU A 102 -9.67 -16.14 4.36
CA LEU A 102 -10.37 -14.85 4.36
C LEU A 102 -10.16 -14.04 3.07
N ILE A 103 -8.92 -13.94 2.59
CA ILE A 103 -8.59 -13.14 1.40
C ILE A 103 -9.22 -13.74 0.12
N PRO A 104 -9.01 -15.03 -0.23
CA PRO A 104 -9.67 -15.63 -1.39
C PRO A 104 -11.20 -15.48 -1.38
N ARG A 105 -11.85 -15.67 -0.23
CA ARG A 105 -13.31 -15.47 -0.11
C ARG A 105 -13.72 -14.02 -0.34
N ALA A 106 -12.98 -13.05 0.22
CA ALA A 106 -13.25 -11.63 0.02
C ALA A 106 -13.07 -11.21 -1.45
N VAL A 107 -12.00 -11.68 -2.10
CA VAL A 107 -11.74 -11.44 -3.54
C VAL A 107 -12.89 -11.99 -4.38
N LYS A 108 -13.25 -13.27 -4.22
CA LYS A 108 -14.38 -13.90 -4.94
C LYS A 108 -15.68 -13.09 -4.78
N ALA A 109 -16.00 -12.68 -3.55
CA ALA A 109 -17.20 -11.88 -3.26
C ALA A 109 -17.18 -10.49 -3.93
N LEU A 110 -16.03 -9.81 -3.91
CA LEU A 110 -15.85 -8.49 -4.53
C LEU A 110 -15.93 -8.58 -6.05
N LYS A 111 -15.21 -9.52 -6.68
CA LYS A 111 -15.23 -9.68 -8.14
C LYS A 111 -16.60 -10.09 -8.67
N ALA A 112 -17.37 -10.89 -7.91
CA ALA A 112 -18.73 -11.24 -8.28
C ALA A 112 -19.69 -10.04 -8.30
N ARG A 113 -19.47 -9.02 -7.44
CA ARG A 113 -20.36 -7.86 -7.31
C ARG A 113 -19.88 -6.61 -8.05
N PHE A 114 -18.56 -6.42 -8.15
CA PHE A 114 -17.91 -5.25 -8.72
C PHE A 114 -16.76 -5.68 -9.65
N PRO A 115 -17.06 -6.31 -10.80
CA PRO A 115 -16.04 -6.89 -11.67
C PRO A 115 -15.00 -5.88 -12.19
N GLU A 116 -15.41 -4.62 -12.35
CA GLU A 116 -14.55 -3.51 -12.83
C GLU A 116 -13.72 -2.86 -11.72
N LEU A 117 -14.02 -3.11 -10.44
CA LEU A 117 -13.20 -2.61 -9.34
C LEU A 117 -11.93 -3.46 -9.27
N GLY A 118 -10.77 -2.81 -9.36
CA GLY A 118 -9.49 -3.49 -9.21
C GLY A 118 -9.30 -3.96 -7.78
N ILE A 119 -8.95 -5.23 -7.59
CA ILE A 119 -8.64 -5.77 -6.27
C ILE A 119 -7.14 -6.01 -6.14
N LEU A 120 -6.53 -5.39 -5.13
CA LEU A 120 -5.14 -5.61 -4.74
C LEU A 120 -5.10 -6.41 -3.45
N THR A 121 -4.29 -7.46 -3.40
CA THR A 121 -4.03 -8.22 -2.17
C THR A 121 -2.57 -8.13 -1.77
N ASP A 122 -2.33 -8.04 -0.47
CA ASP A 122 -1.00 -8.13 0.11
C ASP A 122 -0.48 -9.59 0.06
N VAL A 123 0.78 -9.75 -0.33
CA VAL A 123 1.51 -11.03 -0.26
C VAL A 123 2.64 -10.83 0.75
N ALA A 124 2.41 -11.32 1.97
CA ALA A 124 3.29 -11.24 3.12
C ALA A 124 2.76 -12.17 4.22
N LEU A 125 3.65 -12.70 5.07
CA LEU A 125 3.25 -13.64 6.13
C LEU A 125 2.99 -12.97 7.49
N ASP A 126 3.28 -11.68 7.69
CA ASP A 126 3.14 -11.03 9.00
C ASP A 126 1.72 -11.04 9.62
N PRO A 127 0.63 -11.00 8.83
CA PRO A 127 -0.71 -11.18 9.39
C PRO A 127 -0.94 -12.61 9.89
N TYR A 128 -0.27 -13.59 9.30
CA TYR A 128 -0.50 -15.03 9.46
C TYR A 128 0.48 -15.68 10.45
N THR A 129 1.67 -15.10 10.66
CA THR A 129 2.67 -15.68 11.55
C THR A 129 2.36 -15.41 13.02
N SER A 130 2.63 -16.39 13.88
CA SER A 130 2.43 -16.26 15.33
C SER A 130 3.40 -15.25 15.98
N HIS A 131 4.51 -14.93 15.31
CA HIS A 131 5.53 -13.96 15.75
C HIS A 131 5.50 -12.62 15.00
N GLY A 132 4.64 -12.45 13.98
CA GLY A 132 4.45 -11.16 13.28
C GLY A 132 5.61 -10.69 12.39
N GLN A 133 6.51 -11.60 12.00
CA GLN A 133 7.54 -11.35 10.97
C GLN A 133 6.98 -11.72 9.59
N ASP A 134 7.55 -11.15 8.53
CA ASP A 134 7.04 -11.28 7.16
C ASP A 134 7.38 -12.64 6.53
N GLY A 135 8.17 -13.48 7.23
CA GLY A 135 8.66 -14.77 6.76
C GLY A 135 8.92 -15.81 7.87
N VAL A 136 9.35 -16.99 7.45
CA VAL A 136 9.66 -18.16 8.31
C VAL A 136 10.95 -17.89 9.11
N LEU A 137 10.97 -18.28 10.39
CA LEU A 137 12.14 -18.09 11.25
C LEU A 137 13.00 -19.35 11.38
N ASP A 138 14.32 -19.15 11.38
CA ASP A 138 15.29 -20.17 11.80
C ASP A 138 15.33 -20.35 13.34
N ALA A 139 16.17 -21.26 13.81
CA ALA A 139 16.35 -21.50 15.25
C ALA A 139 16.91 -20.30 16.03
N ASN A 140 17.52 -19.32 15.35
CA ASN A 140 18.08 -18.10 15.93
C ASN A 140 17.13 -16.90 15.82
N GLY A 141 15.95 -17.07 15.20
CA GLY A 141 14.99 -15.99 14.96
C GLY A 141 15.32 -15.11 13.75
N TYR A 142 16.19 -15.56 12.84
CA TYR A 142 16.44 -14.94 11.54
C TYR A 142 15.35 -15.33 10.54
N VAL A 143 14.89 -14.39 9.73
CA VAL A 143 13.89 -14.65 8.66
C VAL A 143 14.59 -15.32 7.48
N LEU A 144 14.25 -16.57 7.22
CA LEU A 144 14.78 -17.37 6.11
C LEU A 144 14.23 -16.89 4.78
N ASN A 145 15.09 -16.63 3.79
CA ASN A 145 14.70 -16.04 2.51
C ASN A 145 13.96 -17.07 1.63
N GLU A 146 14.63 -18.17 1.28
CA GLU A 146 14.13 -19.16 0.33
C GLU A 146 12.82 -19.82 0.79
N GLU A 147 12.78 -20.31 2.04
CA GLU A 147 11.59 -20.94 2.62
C GLU A 147 10.40 -19.96 2.70
N THR A 148 10.68 -18.67 2.90
CA THR A 148 9.62 -17.65 2.88
C THR A 148 9.10 -17.43 1.46
N VAL A 149 9.99 -17.30 0.47
CA VAL A 149 9.62 -17.10 -0.94
C VAL A 149 8.73 -18.24 -1.47
N GLU A 150 8.98 -19.48 -1.04
CA GLU A 150 8.12 -20.63 -1.39
C GLU A 150 6.66 -20.42 -0.92
N ILE A 151 6.45 -20.01 0.33
CA ILE A 151 5.10 -19.79 0.89
C ILE A 151 4.44 -18.57 0.26
N LEU A 152 5.19 -17.48 0.04
CA LEU A 152 4.69 -16.27 -0.62
C LEU A 152 4.24 -16.56 -2.07
N THR A 153 4.97 -17.42 -2.77
CA THR A 153 4.61 -17.89 -4.12
C THR A 153 3.29 -18.65 -4.10
N ALA A 154 3.13 -19.59 -3.15
CA ALA A 154 1.86 -20.30 -2.97
C ALA A 154 0.70 -19.37 -2.58
N GLN A 155 0.95 -18.37 -1.72
CA GLN A 155 -0.04 -17.35 -1.36
C GLN A 155 -0.49 -16.55 -2.59
N ALA A 156 0.46 -16.09 -3.42
CA ALA A 156 0.14 -15.34 -4.64
C ALA A 156 -0.69 -16.17 -5.63
N LEU A 157 -0.38 -17.45 -5.82
CA LEU A 157 -1.16 -18.36 -6.66
C LEU A 157 -2.59 -18.55 -6.14
N VAL A 158 -2.76 -18.74 -4.83
CA VAL A 158 -4.09 -18.88 -4.22
C VAL A 158 -4.92 -17.61 -4.38
N GLN A 159 -4.29 -16.43 -4.26
CA GLN A 159 -4.95 -15.15 -4.50
C GLN A 159 -5.30 -14.95 -5.98
N ALA A 160 -4.41 -15.32 -6.91
CA ALA A 160 -4.64 -15.28 -8.35
C ALA A 160 -5.79 -16.19 -8.79
N ALA A 161 -5.84 -17.43 -8.28
CA ALA A 161 -6.93 -18.38 -8.51
C ALA A 161 -8.28 -17.87 -7.97
N ALA A 162 -8.28 -17.01 -6.94
CA ALA A 162 -9.49 -16.35 -6.45
C ALA A 162 -9.99 -15.20 -7.35
N GLY A 163 -9.18 -14.77 -8.32
CA GLY A 163 -9.51 -13.69 -9.26
C GLY A 163 -8.95 -12.33 -8.88
N VAL A 164 -7.86 -12.27 -8.10
CA VAL A 164 -7.23 -10.98 -7.78
C VAL A 164 -6.61 -10.33 -9.02
N ASP A 165 -6.72 -9.01 -9.09
CA ASP A 165 -6.17 -8.24 -10.19
C ASP A 165 -4.67 -7.97 -10.02
N ILE A 166 -4.27 -7.61 -8.79
CA ILE A 166 -2.92 -7.20 -8.44
C ILE A 166 -2.50 -7.95 -7.17
N VAL A 167 -1.44 -8.75 -7.26
CA VAL A 167 -0.74 -9.22 -6.06
C VAL A 167 0.36 -8.22 -5.73
N ALA A 168 0.52 -7.89 -4.45
CA ALA A 168 1.47 -6.88 -4.02
C ALA A 168 2.41 -7.42 -2.92
N PRO A 169 3.51 -8.11 -3.31
CA PRO A 169 4.49 -8.65 -2.39
C PRO A 169 5.13 -7.55 -1.55
N SER A 170 4.86 -7.57 -0.25
CA SER A 170 5.33 -6.55 0.70
C SER A 170 6.37 -7.06 1.69
N ASP A 171 6.77 -8.32 1.58
CA ASP A 171 7.66 -9.07 2.45
C ASP A 171 9.13 -8.58 2.49
N MET A 172 9.64 -8.03 1.39
CA MET A 172 11.06 -7.62 1.20
C MET A 172 12.07 -8.79 1.24
N MET A 173 11.68 -9.97 0.78
CA MET A 173 12.61 -11.06 0.51
C MET A 173 13.33 -10.86 -0.83
N ASP A 174 14.55 -11.37 -0.94
CA ASP A 174 15.32 -11.30 -2.18
C ASP A 174 14.76 -12.30 -3.19
N GLY A 175 14.54 -11.86 -4.44
CA GLY A 175 14.09 -12.71 -5.55
C GLY A 175 12.61 -13.11 -5.55
N ARG A 176 11.80 -12.63 -4.59
CA ARG A 176 10.38 -13.01 -4.50
C ARG A 176 9.57 -12.62 -5.73
N ILE A 177 9.92 -11.51 -6.39
CA ILE A 177 9.14 -11.02 -7.55
C ILE A 177 9.31 -11.99 -8.71
N GLY A 178 10.54 -12.42 -8.98
CA GLY A 178 10.84 -13.37 -10.04
C GLY A 178 10.18 -14.73 -9.78
N ALA A 179 10.24 -15.22 -8.54
CA ALA A 179 9.59 -16.47 -8.15
C ALA A 179 8.06 -16.42 -8.34
N ILE A 180 7.42 -15.35 -7.84
CA ILE A 180 5.97 -15.14 -7.99
C ILE A 180 5.59 -14.99 -9.45
N ARG A 181 6.33 -14.19 -10.24
CA ARG A 181 6.10 -14.02 -11.68
C ARG A 181 6.14 -15.36 -12.39
N LEU A 182 7.21 -16.14 -12.21
CA LEU A 182 7.37 -17.44 -12.88
C LEU A 182 6.23 -18.40 -12.53
N ALA A 183 5.79 -18.42 -11.27
CA ALA A 183 4.66 -19.23 -10.85
C ALA A 183 3.34 -18.79 -11.49
N LEU A 184 3.07 -17.47 -11.54
CA LEU A 184 1.88 -16.93 -12.21
C LEU A 184 1.87 -17.26 -13.70
N GLU A 185 3.01 -17.16 -14.39
CA GLU A 185 3.13 -17.55 -15.80
C GLU A 185 2.88 -19.06 -15.99
N HIS A 186 3.45 -19.89 -15.12
CA HIS A 186 3.31 -21.35 -15.20
C HIS A 186 1.87 -21.83 -15.00
N ASP A 187 1.13 -21.20 -14.10
CA ASP A 187 -0.27 -21.56 -13.77
C ASP A 187 -1.30 -20.76 -14.61
N ASP A 188 -0.88 -20.21 -15.76
CA ASP A 188 -1.73 -19.46 -16.72
C ASP A 188 -2.41 -18.20 -16.12
N HIS A 189 -1.88 -17.64 -15.04
CA HIS A 189 -2.31 -16.37 -14.43
C HIS A 189 -1.65 -15.13 -15.07
N ILE A 190 -1.52 -15.14 -16.40
CA ILE A 190 -0.70 -14.18 -17.18
C ILE A 190 -1.12 -12.71 -17.06
N TYR A 191 -2.33 -12.41 -16.58
CA TYR A 191 -2.85 -11.04 -16.44
C TYR A 191 -2.88 -10.54 -14.99
N THR A 192 -2.50 -11.38 -14.03
CA THR A 192 -2.32 -10.96 -12.65
C THR A 192 -1.08 -10.08 -12.58
N ARG A 193 -1.28 -8.83 -12.16
CA ARG A 193 -0.21 -7.84 -12.08
C ARG A 193 0.55 -7.99 -10.77
N ILE A 194 1.84 -7.66 -10.79
CA ILE A 194 2.66 -7.58 -9.59
C ILE A 194 2.97 -6.12 -9.28
N MET A 195 2.50 -5.66 -8.13
CA MET A 195 2.88 -4.37 -7.55
C MET A 195 3.91 -4.58 -6.44
N ALA A 196 5.19 -4.56 -6.82
CA ALA A 196 6.28 -4.82 -5.90
C ALA A 196 6.46 -3.68 -4.90
N TYR A 197 6.52 -3.98 -3.60
CA TYR A 197 6.98 -3.04 -2.59
C TYR A 197 8.50 -2.92 -2.62
N ALA A 198 9.04 -2.52 -3.77
CA ALA A 198 10.48 -2.52 -4.04
C ALA A 198 11.31 -1.74 -3.03
N ALA A 199 10.86 -0.55 -2.63
CA ALA A 199 11.57 0.26 -1.65
C ALA A 199 10.74 0.40 -0.37
N LYS A 200 10.64 -0.67 0.43
CA LYS A 200 9.99 -0.68 1.75
C LYS A 200 11.02 -0.58 2.87
N TYR A 201 10.96 0.53 3.60
CA TYR A 201 11.91 0.87 4.66
C TYR A 201 11.50 0.32 6.03
N ALA A 202 12.49 0.04 6.87
CA ALA A 202 12.35 -0.31 8.28
C ALA A 202 11.89 0.92 9.09
N SER A 203 10.60 1.22 9.02
CA SER A 203 10.04 2.51 9.47
C SER A 203 9.32 2.43 10.81
N ALA A 204 9.41 3.53 11.57
CA ALA A 204 8.60 3.78 12.76
C ALA A 204 7.14 4.21 12.45
N PHE A 205 6.82 4.55 11.20
CA PHE A 205 5.47 5.00 10.82
C PHE A 205 4.43 3.86 10.71
N TYR A 206 4.81 2.61 10.96
CA TYR A 206 3.92 1.45 10.81
C TYR A 206 3.13 1.08 12.08
N GLY A 207 3.36 1.76 13.22
CA GLY A 207 2.70 1.46 14.49
C GLY A 207 1.19 1.26 14.38
N PRO A 208 0.43 2.24 13.86
CA PRO A 208 -1.02 2.12 13.77
C PRO A 208 -1.52 1.00 12.82
N PHE A 209 -0.75 0.66 11.78
CA PHE A 209 -1.06 -0.50 10.92
C PHE A 209 -0.91 -1.81 11.70
N ARG A 210 0.18 -1.96 12.47
CA ARG A 210 0.43 -3.15 13.30
C ARG A 210 -0.68 -3.35 14.33
N ASP A 211 -1.25 -2.26 14.86
CA ASP A 211 -2.46 -2.33 15.69
C ASP A 211 -3.66 -2.80 14.86
N ALA A 212 -3.85 -2.25 13.66
CA ALA A 212 -4.99 -2.55 12.79
C ALA A 212 -5.04 -4.02 12.35
N VAL A 213 -3.93 -4.63 11.94
CA VAL A 213 -3.86 -6.06 11.56
C VAL A 213 -3.59 -7.00 12.74
N GLY A 214 -3.37 -6.46 13.94
CA GLY A 214 -3.09 -7.23 15.15
C GLY A 214 -1.70 -7.86 15.18
N SER A 215 -0.80 -7.55 14.24
CA SER A 215 0.57 -8.08 14.22
C SER A 215 1.50 -7.39 15.22
N GLY A 216 1.10 -6.23 15.77
CA GLY A 216 1.90 -5.51 16.78
C GLY A 216 2.14 -6.31 18.06
N ALA A 217 1.11 -7.01 18.54
CA ALA A 217 1.22 -7.86 19.72
C ALA A 217 2.10 -9.10 19.47
N ASN A 218 2.05 -9.66 18.25
CA ASN A 218 2.87 -10.79 17.84
C ASN A 218 4.36 -10.39 17.72
N LEU A 219 4.64 -9.26 17.07
CA LEU A 219 6.01 -8.77 16.87
C LEU A 219 6.67 -8.30 18.18
N GLY A 220 5.88 -7.72 19.09
CA GLY A 220 6.37 -7.25 20.38
C GLY A 220 7.50 -6.23 20.24
N LYS A 221 8.69 -6.55 20.78
CA LYS A 221 9.90 -5.72 20.68
C LYS A 221 10.78 -6.06 19.46
N GLY A 222 10.32 -6.98 18.61
CA GLY A 222 11.00 -7.37 17.38
C GLY A 222 11.09 -6.20 16.40
N ASN A 223 12.02 -6.34 15.46
CA ASN A 223 12.21 -5.39 14.38
C ASN A 223 12.32 -6.13 13.04
N LYS A 224 12.27 -5.36 11.96
CA LYS A 224 12.28 -5.85 10.57
C LYS A 224 13.55 -5.37 9.82
N MET A 225 14.60 -5.00 10.57
CA MET A 225 15.80 -4.33 10.01
C MET A 225 16.72 -5.26 9.23
N THR A 226 16.50 -6.57 9.28
CA THR A 226 17.32 -7.54 8.54
C THR A 226 16.84 -7.78 7.12
N TYR A 227 15.72 -7.16 6.71
CA TYR A 227 15.14 -7.31 5.36
C TYR A 227 14.45 -6.03 4.86
N GLN A 228 13.81 -5.24 5.73
CA GLN A 228 13.36 -3.90 5.34
C GLN A 228 14.55 -2.93 5.32
N MET A 229 14.55 -2.03 4.33
CA MET A 229 15.68 -1.15 4.06
C MET A 229 15.98 -0.16 5.19
N ASP A 230 17.24 0.22 5.34
CA ASP A 230 17.64 1.28 6.26
C ASP A 230 17.09 2.65 5.79
N PRO A 231 16.34 3.40 6.62
CA PRO A 231 15.89 4.76 6.32
C PRO A 231 16.96 5.73 5.81
N ALA A 232 18.24 5.50 6.11
CA ALA A 232 19.34 6.34 5.67
C ALA A 232 19.74 6.13 4.19
N ASN A 233 19.28 5.05 3.55
CA ASN A 233 19.77 4.63 2.25
C ASN A 233 18.86 5.11 1.12
N SER A 234 19.43 5.88 0.19
CA SER A 234 18.69 6.37 -1.01
C SER A 234 19.13 5.66 -2.29
N ASP A 235 20.43 5.40 -2.47
CA ASP A 235 20.95 4.71 -3.66
C ASP A 235 20.55 3.22 -3.70
N GLU A 236 20.41 2.60 -2.53
CA GLU A 236 19.94 1.22 -2.40
C GLU A 236 18.55 1.02 -3.01
N ALA A 237 17.66 2.00 -2.85
CA ALA A 237 16.29 1.94 -3.40
C ALA A 237 16.29 1.83 -4.92
N LEU A 238 17.29 2.41 -5.60
CA LEU A 238 17.41 2.28 -7.05
C LEU A 238 17.84 0.85 -7.43
N ARG A 239 18.68 0.20 -6.63
CA ARG A 239 19.07 -1.20 -6.88
C ARG A 239 17.89 -2.14 -6.66
N GLU A 240 17.16 -1.99 -5.57
CA GLU A 240 15.95 -2.77 -5.29
C GLU A 240 14.91 -2.65 -6.41
N VAL A 241 14.60 -1.42 -6.82
CA VAL A 241 13.65 -1.18 -7.91
C VAL A 241 14.15 -1.77 -9.23
N ALA A 242 15.45 -1.67 -9.52
CA ALA A 242 16.01 -2.25 -10.74
C ALA A 242 15.87 -3.78 -10.76
N LEU A 243 16.08 -4.45 -9.61
CA LEU A 243 15.90 -5.90 -9.47
C LEU A 243 14.44 -6.28 -9.70
N ASP A 244 13.50 -5.66 -8.99
CA ASP A 244 12.07 -5.98 -9.11
C ASP A 244 11.53 -5.75 -10.53
N ILE A 245 11.98 -4.70 -11.23
CA ILE A 245 11.62 -4.47 -12.63
C ILE A 245 12.20 -5.59 -13.51
N ALA A 246 13.46 -5.97 -13.31
CA ALA A 246 14.10 -7.04 -14.08
C ALA A 246 13.45 -8.40 -13.85
N GLU A 247 12.90 -8.61 -12.65
CA GLU A 247 12.18 -9.82 -12.24
C GLU A 247 10.71 -9.88 -12.71
N GLY A 248 10.20 -8.80 -13.31
CA GLY A 248 8.88 -8.79 -13.94
C GLY A 248 7.75 -8.16 -13.12
N ALA A 249 8.07 -7.23 -12.21
CA ALA A 249 7.07 -6.34 -11.62
C ALA A 249 6.42 -5.46 -12.69
N ASP A 250 5.10 -5.27 -12.60
CA ASP A 250 4.34 -4.35 -13.48
C ASP A 250 4.29 -2.94 -12.90
N MET A 251 4.38 -2.85 -11.57
CA MET A 251 4.43 -1.61 -10.81
C MET A 251 5.43 -1.74 -9.67
N VAL A 252 6.09 -0.64 -9.31
CA VAL A 252 6.96 -0.57 -8.14
C VAL A 252 6.47 0.47 -7.14
N MET A 253 6.67 0.22 -5.84
CA MET A 253 6.17 1.07 -4.77
C MET A 253 7.28 1.49 -3.80
N VAL A 254 7.20 2.75 -3.36
CA VAL A 254 7.95 3.27 -2.21
C VAL A 254 7.06 3.28 -0.96
N LYS A 255 7.56 2.77 0.16
CA LYS A 255 6.85 2.76 1.45
C LYS A 255 7.84 2.98 2.61
N PRO A 256 7.60 3.93 3.54
CA PRO A 256 6.50 4.90 3.62
C PRO A 256 6.46 5.96 2.52
N GLY A 257 5.47 6.84 2.58
CA GLY A 257 5.22 7.84 1.55
C GLY A 257 5.92 9.17 1.83
N MET A 258 5.27 10.04 2.59
CA MET A 258 5.67 11.45 2.78
C MET A 258 7.12 11.59 3.26
N PRO A 259 7.65 10.74 4.17
CA PRO A 259 9.04 10.83 4.59
C PRO A 259 10.07 10.43 3.51
N TYR A 260 9.62 9.86 2.38
CA TYR A 260 10.46 9.31 1.31
C TYR A 260 10.07 9.85 -0.08
N LEU A 261 9.55 11.08 -0.15
CA LEU A 261 9.19 11.73 -1.43
C LEU A 261 10.40 11.93 -2.35
N ASP A 262 11.60 12.08 -1.79
CA ASP A 262 12.86 12.10 -2.53
C ASP A 262 13.11 10.76 -3.23
N ILE A 263 12.82 9.63 -2.57
CA ILE A 263 12.93 8.29 -3.16
C ILE A 263 11.93 8.12 -4.29
N VAL A 264 10.66 8.52 -4.08
CA VAL A 264 9.64 8.51 -5.16
C VAL A 264 10.14 9.30 -6.38
N ARG A 265 10.72 10.47 -6.15
CA ARG A 265 11.28 11.31 -7.22
C ARG A 265 12.41 10.62 -7.96
N ARG A 266 13.38 10.07 -7.23
CA ARG A 266 14.54 9.37 -7.82
C ARG A 266 14.11 8.15 -8.63
N VAL A 267 13.23 7.31 -8.07
CA VAL A 267 12.68 6.13 -8.75
C VAL A 267 11.96 6.53 -10.04
N LYS A 268 11.10 7.56 -9.98
CA LYS A 268 10.41 8.04 -11.18
C LYS A 268 11.38 8.60 -12.23
N ASP A 269 12.43 9.29 -11.80
CA ASP A 269 13.40 9.90 -12.71
C ASP A 269 14.30 8.89 -13.41
N GLU A 270 14.77 7.90 -12.67
CA GLU A 270 15.69 6.89 -13.18
C GLU A 270 14.97 5.91 -14.11
N PHE A 271 13.87 5.32 -13.65
CA PHE A 271 13.28 4.17 -14.34
C PHE A 271 12.15 4.54 -15.30
N ARG A 272 11.52 5.71 -15.12
CA ARG A 272 10.31 6.12 -15.88
C ARG A 272 9.19 5.06 -15.86
N PHE A 273 9.20 4.19 -14.85
CA PHE A 273 8.33 3.02 -14.70
C PHE A 273 7.07 3.34 -13.88
N PRO A 274 5.94 2.63 -13.98
CA PRO A 274 4.78 2.85 -13.10
C PRO A 274 5.17 2.82 -11.60
N THR A 275 5.08 3.98 -10.95
CA THR A 275 5.59 4.19 -9.58
C THR A 275 4.43 4.51 -8.65
N TYR A 276 4.29 3.74 -7.59
CA TYR A 276 3.28 3.91 -6.57
C TYR A 276 3.92 4.30 -5.25
N VAL A 277 3.10 4.80 -4.34
CA VAL A 277 3.54 5.18 -3.00
C VAL A 277 2.47 4.89 -1.98
N TYR A 278 2.87 4.46 -0.79
CA TYR A 278 1.95 4.23 0.32
C TYR A 278 2.05 5.36 1.34
N GLN A 279 1.00 6.18 1.46
CA GLN A 279 0.81 7.06 2.62
C GLN A 279 0.36 6.20 3.81
N VAL A 280 1.31 5.81 4.65
CA VAL A 280 1.08 4.73 5.61
C VAL A 280 0.28 5.18 6.82
N SER A 281 -0.05 4.21 7.67
CA SER A 281 -0.93 4.37 8.82
C SER A 281 -0.48 5.47 9.80
N GLY A 282 0.83 5.59 10.04
CA GLY A 282 1.38 6.64 10.91
C GLY A 282 1.28 8.04 10.30
N GLU A 283 1.41 8.16 8.97
CA GLU A 283 1.21 9.43 8.26
C GLU A 283 -0.26 9.86 8.35
N TYR A 284 -1.18 8.92 8.14
CA TYR A 284 -2.62 9.13 8.33
C TYR A 284 -2.95 9.57 9.76
N ALA A 285 -2.49 8.82 10.76
CA ALA A 285 -2.77 9.09 12.16
C ALA A 285 -2.19 10.44 12.61
N MET A 286 -0.98 10.78 12.16
CA MET A 286 -0.34 12.07 12.43
C MET A 286 -1.19 13.24 11.93
N LEU A 287 -1.69 13.16 10.69
CA LEU A 287 -2.55 14.22 10.11
C LEU A 287 -3.93 14.27 10.79
N LYS A 288 -4.57 13.13 11.05
CA LYS A 288 -5.86 13.07 11.78
C LYS A 288 -5.72 13.67 13.18
N ALA A 289 -4.67 13.31 13.92
CA ALA A 289 -4.45 13.82 15.28
C ALA A 289 -4.24 15.34 15.30
N ALA A 290 -3.37 15.87 14.42
CA ALA A 290 -3.13 17.30 14.33
C ALA A 290 -4.41 18.07 13.95
N ALA A 291 -5.22 17.52 13.04
CA ALA A 291 -6.49 18.13 12.64
C ALA A 291 -7.56 18.09 13.75
N GLN A 292 -7.69 16.96 14.45
CA GLN A 292 -8.63 16.83 15.58
C GLN A 292 -8.28 17.76 16.75
N ASN A 293 -6.99 18.07 16.93
CA ASN A 293 -6.53 19.06 17.90
C ASN A 293 -6.67 20.51 17.41
N GLY A 294 -7.17 20.74 16.20
CA GLY A 294 -7.35 22.06 15.60
C GLY A 294 -6.03 22.74 15.18
N TRP A 295 -4.92 22.00 15.08
CA TRP A 295 -3.63 22.55 14.67
C TRP A 295 -3.52 22.70 13.16
N LEU A 296 -4.22 21.84 12.42
CA LEU A 296 -4.26 21.84 10.96
C LEU A 296 -5.71 21.78 10.47
N ASP A 297 -5.97 22.42 9.33
CA ASP A 297 -7.21 22.26 8.57
C ASP A 297 -7.17 20.90 7.85
N HIS A 298 -8.03 19.97 8.28
CA HIS A 298 -8.05 18.58 7.81
C HIS A 298 -8.04 18.46 6.28
N ASP A 299 -9.02 19.07 5.62
CA ASP A 299 -9.25 18.84 4.19
C ASP A 299 -8.12 19.42 3.35
N LYS A 300 -7.61 20.59 3.75
CA LYS A 300 -6.47 21.23 3.08
C LYS A 300 -5.21 20.38 3.18
N VAL A 301 -4.85 19.92 4.38
CA VAL A 301 -3.59 19.16 4.56
C VAL A 301 -3.67 17.76 3.99
N VAL A 302 -4.85 17.13 3.97
CA VAL A 302 -5.07 15.86 3.28
C VAL A 302 -4.79 16.03 1.78
N LEU A 303 -5.46 16.98 1.11
CA LEU A 303 -5.25 17.18 -0.32
C LEU A 303 -3.83 17.66 -0.65
N GLU A 304 -3.22 18.49 0.19
CA GLU A 304 -1.83 18.94 0.01
C GLU A 304 -0.84 17.77 0.14
N SER A 305 -1.04 16.88 1.11
CA SER A 305 -0.21 15.69 1.28
C SER A 305 -0.29 14.76 0.07
N LEU A 306 -1.49 14.54 -0.46
CA LEU A 306 -1.71 13.68 -1.63
C LEU A 306 -1.16 14.30 -2.91
N LEU A 307 -1.31 15.62 -3.07
CA LEU A 307 -0.70 16.35 -4.19
C LEU A 307 0.84 16.27 -4.17
N ALA A 308 1.46 16.18 -2.98
CA ALA A 308 2.90 16.04 -2.86
C ALA A 308 3.40 14.73 -3.51
N PHE A 309 2.66 13.63 -3.39
CA PHE A 309 2.98 12.36 -4.07
C PHE A 309 2.92 12.49 -5.59
N LYS A 310 1.86 13.12 -6.12
CA LYS A 310 1.74 13.38 -7.57
C LYS A 310 2.89 14.24 -8.07
N ARG A 311 3.27 15.28 -7.33
CA ARG A 311 4.40 16.16 -7.66
C ARG A 311 5.74 15.41 -7.60
N ALA A 312 5.91 14.51 -6.65
CA ALA A 312 7.10 13.66 -6.56
C ALA A 312 7.17 12.64 -7.70
N GLY A 313 6.05 12.31 -8.33
CA GLY A 313 6.01 11.48 -9.54
C GLY A 313 5.20 10.20 -9.41
N ALA A 314 4.51 9.97 -8.28
CA ALA A 314 3.67 8.78 -8.13
C ALA A 314 2.51 8.77 -9.14
N ASN A 315 2.30 7.61 -9.78
CA ASN A 315 1.15 7.32 -10.62
C ASN A 315 -0.10 7.06 -9.78
N GLY A 316 0.02 6.29 -8.70
CA GLY A 316 -1.07 6.05 -7.74
C GLY A 316 -0.59 6.03 -6.30
N ILE A 317 -1.53 6.19 -5.37
CA ILE A 317 -1.29 6.43 -3.96
C ILE A 317 -2.18 5.48 -3.14
N LEU A 318 -1.57 4.60 -2.36
CA LEU A 318 -2.28 3.85 -1.33
C LEU A 318 -2.47 4.78 -0.14
N THR A 319 -3.72 5.11 0.19
CA THR A 319 -4.03 6.06 1.27
C THR A 319 -5.33 5.73 1.98
N TYR A 320 -5.31 5.81 3.30
CA TYR A 320 -6.50 5.71 4.14
C TYR A 320 -7.42 6.93 4.01
N PHE A 321 -6.96 8.02 3.40
CA PHE A 321 -7.78 9.18 3.06
C PHE A 321 -8.50 9.03 1.71
N ALA A 322 -8.44 7.89 1.01
CA ALA A 322 -8.95 7.79 -0.37
C ALA A 322 -10.42 8.20 -0.49
N LEU A 323 -11.30 7.73 0.40
CA LEU A 323 -12.71 8.12 0.41
C LEU A 323 -12.91 9.61 0.71
N ASP A 324 -12.19 10.15 1.69
CA ASP A 324 -12.27 11.57 2.07
C ASP A 324 -11.79 12.46 0.90
N ALA A 325 -10.63 12.15 0.33
CA ALA A 325 -10.05 12.86 -0.80
C ALA A 325 -10.94 12.78 -2.04
N ALA A 326 -11.48 11.61 -2.39
CA ALA A 326 -12.36 11.46 -3.54
C ALA A 326 -13.64 12.29 -3.42
N ARG A 327 -14.20 12.42 -2.20
CA ARG A 327 -15.34 13.32 -1.93
C ARG A 327 -14.95 14.78 -2.14
N LEU A 328 -13.83 15.22 -1.54
CA LEU A 328 -13.34 16.59 -1.67
C LEU A 328 -12.99 16.98 -3.11
N LEU A 329 -12.57 16.03 -3.95
CA LEU A 329 -12.25 16.28 -5.35
C LEU A 329 -13.49 16.46 -6.24
N ARG A 330 -14.69 16.04 -5.79
CA ARG A 330 -15.95 16.16 -6.55
C ARG A 330 -16.70 17.47 -6.32
N GLY A 331 -16.39 18.24 -5.28
CA GLY A 331 -17.05 19.50 -4.94
C GLY A 331 -17.17 19.69 -3.45
#